data_AF-D1YFM7-F1
#
_entry.id   AF-D1YFM7-F1
#
_cell.length_a   1.000
_cell.length_b   1.000
_cell.length_c   1.000
_cell.angle_alpha   90.00
_cell.angle_beta   90.00
_cell.angle_gamma   90.00
#
_symmetry.space_group_name_H-M   'P 1'
#
loop_
_entity.id
_entity.type
_entity.pdbx_description
1 polymer ?
#
loop_
_entity_poly.entity_id
_entity_poly.type
_entity_poly.pdbx_seq_one_letter_code
_entity_poly.pdbx_strand_id
1 'polypeptide(L)'
;MEIKNLTTEQRNPATMHIDSMSTIDMVKTINEEDQKVAVAVGTQDDKIARAIDEATKRYSKGGRLIYIGAGTSGRLGVLDAAELVPTYGIKPERAIGLIAGGKGAMYVAVEGAEDSQDLAKKI
;
A
#
# COMPACT_ATOMS: atom_id res chain seq x y z
N MET A 1 11.28 14.01 -12.70
CA MET A 1 11.94 12.71 -12.92
C MET A 1 11.25 12.04 -14.08
N GLU A 2 11.97 11.42 -14.99
CA GLU A 2 11.37 10.58 -16.04
C GLU A 2 11.03 9.19 -15.49
N ILE A 3 9.88 8.64 -15.91
CA ILE A 3 9.35 7.34 -15.46
C ILE A 3 10.41 6.22 -15.54
N LYS A 4 11.19 6.20 -16.62
CA LYS A 4 12.25 5.19 -16.86
C LYS A 4 13.36 5.13 -15.80
N ASN A 5 13.51 6.18 -14.99
CA ASN A 5 14.52 6.26 -13.94
C ASN A 5 13.99 5.78 -12.57
N LEU A 6 12.69 5.50 -12.45
CA LEU A 6 12.09 4.97 -11.23
C LEU A 6 12.42 3.48 -11.08
N THR A 7 12.87 3.07 -9.90
CA THR A 7 13.17 1.65 -9.63
C THR A 7 11.97 0.74 -9.87
N THR A 8 10.75 1.22 -9.61
CA THR A 8 9.50 0.45 -9.82
C THR A 8 9.24 0.10 -11.28
N GLU A 9 9.81 0.87 -12.21
CA GLU A 9 9.63 0.71 -13.66
C GLU A 9 10.81 -0.01 -14.32
N GLN A 10 11.82 -0.41 -13.54
CA GLN A 10 12.96 -1.15 -14.04
C GLN A 10 12.64 -2.65 -14.16
N ARG A 11 13.23 -3.30 -15.17
CA ARG A 11 13.13 -4.74 -15.34
C ARG A 11 14.01 -5.46 -14.31
N ASN A 12 13.46 -6.49 -13.65
CA ASN A 12 14.25 -7.35 -12.78
C ASN A 12 15.09 -8.34 -13.60
N PRO A 13 16.44 -8.31 -13.53
CA PRO A 13 17.32 -9.20 -14.27
C PRO A 13 17.05 -10.70 -14.06
N ALA A 14 16.57 -11.10 -12.87
CA ALA A 14 16.26 -12.50 -12.55
C ALA A 14 15.06 -13.05 -13.35
N THR A 15 14.23 -12.16 -13.92
CA THR A 15 12.96 -12.52 -14.55
C THR A 15 12.93 -12.19 -16.06
N MET A 16 14.08 -11.94 -16.68
CA MET A 16 14.17 -11.53 -18.09
C MET A 16 13.56 -12.52 -19.08
N HIS A 17 13.41 -13.79 -18.68
CA HIS A 17 12.89 -14.91 -19.46
C HIS A 17 11.74 -15.64 -18.73
N ILE A 18 11.04 -14.96 -17.83
CA ILE A 18 10.00 -15.55 -16.96
C ILE A 18 8.88 -16.24 -17.74
N ASP A 19 8.56 -15.77 -18.95
CA ASP A 19 7.58 -16.32 -19.88
C ASP A 19 7.96 -17.69 -20.48
N SER A 20 9.24 -18.07 -20.37
CA SER A 20 9.78 -19.35 -20.84
C SER A 20 10.19 -20.32 -19.72
N MET A 21 10.08 -19.88 -18.46
CA MET A 21 10.38 -20.72 -17.30
C MET A 21 9.38 -21.87 -17.15
N SER A 22 9.85 -22.98 -16.58
CA SER A 22 8.92 -23.97 -16.03
C SER A 22 8.09 -23.33 -14.91
N THR A 23 6.87 -23.81 -14.69
CA THR A 23 5.99 -23.26 -13.64
C THR A 23 6.64 -23.33 -12.25
N ILE A 24 7.40 -24.39 -11.95
CA ILE A 24 8.06 -24.53 -10.65
C ILE A 24 9.19 -23.51 -10.48
N ASP A 25 9.95 -23.22 -11.54
CA ASP A 25 11.03 -22.23 -11.47
C ASP A 25 10.46 -20.82 -11.36
N MET A 26 9.38 -20.51 -12.09
CA MET A 26 8.67 -19.23 -11.97
C MET A 26 8.20 -18.97 -10.53
N VAL A 27 7.57 -19.96 -9.89
CA VAL A 27 7.11 -19.84 -8.49
C VAL A 27 8.29 -19.65 -7.54
N LYS A 28 9.39 -20.38 -7.73
CA LYS A 28 10.61 -20.21 -6.92
C LYS A 28 11.19 -18.81 -7.06
N THR A 29 11.31 -18.31 -8.29
CA THR A 29 11.83 -16.96 -8.55
C THR A 29 10.95 -15.88 -7.92
N ILE A 30 9.62 -15.99 -8.00
CA ILE A 30 8.72 -15.05 -7.31
C ILE A 30 8.94 -15.11 -5.79
N ASN A 31 8.97 -16.31 -5.21
CA ASN A 31 9.19 -16.48 -3.77
C ASN A 31 10.58 -15.98 -3.31
N GLU A 32 11.61 -16.07 -4.14
CA GLU A 32 12.93 -15.49 -3.87
C GLU A 32 12.89 -13.95 -3.84
N GLU A 33 12.06 -13.31 -4.68
CA GLU A 33 11.84 -11.86 -4.63
C GLU A 33 11.02 -11.46 -3.39
N ASP A 34 10.00 -12.23 -3.02
CA ASP A 34 9.16 -11.96 -1.84
C ASP A 34 9.98 -11.95 -0.54
N GLN A 35 10.99 -12.83 -0.42
CA GLN A 35 11.88 -12.86 0.75
C GLN A 35 12.65 -11.56 0.95
N LYS A 36 12.89 -10.78 -0.12
CA LYS A 36 13.60 -9.49 -0.04
C LYS A 36 12.75 -8.41 0.61
N VAL A 37 11.42 -8.56 0.62
CA VAL A 37 10.49 -7.56 1.17
C VAL A 37 10.74 -7.33 2.65
N ALA A 38 10.81 -8.40 3.46
CA ALA A 38 11.02 -8.27 4.90
C ALA A 38 12.36 -7.59 5.23
N VAL A 39 13.42 -7.93 4.48
CA VAL A 39 14.73 -7.30 4.62
C VAL A 39 14.65 -5.80 4.28
N ALA A 40 13.98 -5.45 3.18
CA ALA A 40 13.80 -4.06 2.79
C ALA A 40 12.99 -3.26 3.82
N VAL A 41 11.91 -3.83 4.37
CA VAL A 41 11.12 -3.22 5.45
C VAL A 41 11.98 -2.98 6.69
N GLY A 42 12.82 -3.96 7.07
CA GLY A 42 13.74 -3.83 8.22
C GLY A 42 14.72 -2.65 8.08
N THR A 43 15.10 -2.27 6.86
CA THR A 43 15.93 -1.07 6.65
C THR A 43 15.21 0.25 6.97
N GLN A 44 13.88 0.22 7.16
CA GLN A 44 13.04 1.39 7.44
C GLN A 44 12.54 1.45 8.88
N ASP A 45 13.00 0.56 9.78
CA ASP A 45 12.55 0.45 11.17
C ASP A 45 12.50 1.81 11.90
N ASP A 46 13.57 2.60 11.82
CA ASP A 46 13.61 3.93 12.47
C ASP A 46 12.55 4.90 11.93
N LYS A 47 12.20 4.82 10.65
CA LYS A 47 11.17 5.68 10.05
C LYS A 47 9.78 5.19 10.44
N ILE A 48 9.57 3.88 10.44
CA ILE A 48 8.31 3.25 10.85
C ILE A 48 8.05 3.56 12.33
N ALA A 49 9.03 3.39 13.20
CA ALA A 49 8.93 3.71 14.62
C ALA A 49 8.52 5.18 14.85
N ARG A 50 9.19 6.12 14.17
CA ARG A 50 8.82 7.55 14.22
C ARG A 50 7.40 7.81 13.75
N ALA A 51 6.95 7.16 12.69
CA ALA A 51 5.59 7.28 12.20
C ALA A 51 4.57 6.77 13.23
N ILE A 52 4.85 5.63 13.88
CA ILE A 52 4.03 5.06 14.96
C ILE A 52 3.95 6.01 16.15
N ASP A 53 5.07 6.56 16.61
CA ASP A 53 5.10 7.49 17.75
C ASP A 53 4.26 8.74 17.47
N GLU A 54 4.42 9.33 16.30
CA GLU A 54 3.70 10.52 15.88
C GLU A 54 2.20 10.25 15.66
N ALA A 55 1.85 9.10 15.09
CA ALA A 55 0.46 8.67 14.96
C ALA A 55 -0.18 8.47 16.34
N THR A 56 0.50 7.77 17.25
CA THR A 56 0.02 7.46 18.61
C THR A 56 -0.24 8.73 19.42
N LYS A 57 0.68 9.71 19.37
CA LYS A 57 0.50 11.02 20.04
C LYS A 57 -0.74 11.77 19.58
N ARG A 58 -1.12 11.68 18.29
CA ARG A 58 -2.32 12.34 17.74
C ARG A 58 -3.57 11.53 18.02
N TYR A 59 -3.48 10.21 17.88
CA TYR A 59 -4.58 9.29 18.10
C TYR A 59 -5.06 9.33 19.56
N SER A 60 -4.15 9.37 20.54
CA SER A 60 -4.51 9.47 21.96
C SER A 60 -5.27 10.75 22.32
N LYS A 61 -5.10 11.82 21.53
CA LYS A 61 -5.81 13.10 21.67
C LYS A 61 -7.16 13.15 20.93
N GLY A 62 -7.67 11.99 20.50
CA GLY A 62 -8.93 11.90 19.75
C GLY A 62 -8.77 12.01 18.23
N GLY A 63 -7.54 11.98 17.71
CA GLY A 63 -7.27 11.98 16.28
C GLY A 63 -7.72 10.68 15.57
N ARG A 64 -7.60 10.70 14.24
CA ARG A 64 -7.96 9.60 13.33
C ARG A 64 -6.72 9.11 12.58
N LEU A 65 -6.69 7.83 12.25
CA LEU A 65 -5.75 7.26 11.29
C LEU A 65 -6.42 7.23 9.92
N ILE A 66 -5.83 7.89 8.93
CA ILE A 66 -6.41 8.00 7.59
C ILE A 66 -5.38 7.52 6.57
N TYR A 67 -5.70 6.44 5.87
CA TYR A 67 -4.94 5.95 4.72
C TYR A 67 -5.56 6.48 3.44
N ILE A 68 -4.73 6.91 2.50
CA ILE A 68 -5.18 7.41 1.21
C ILE A 68 -4.28 6.87 0.10
N GLY A 69 -4.89 6.38 -0.98
CA GLY A 69 -4.15 5.88 -2.13
C GLY A 69 -5.06 5.55 -3.32
N ALA A 70 -4.44 5.16 -4.42
CA ALA A 70 -5.13 4.62 -5.60
C ALA A 70 -4.78 3.14 -5.80
N GLY A 71 -5.56 2.44 -6.63
CA GLY A 71 -5.28 1.06 -7.02
C GLY A 71 -4.99 0.14 -5.83
N THR A 72 -3.91 -0.65 -5.93
CA THR A 72 -3.49 -1.60 -4.88
C THR A 72 -3.18 -0.91 -3.56
N SER A 73 -2.48 0.23 -3.56
CA SER A 73 -2.14 0.96 -2.33
C SER A 73 -3.39 1.45 -1.59
N GLY A 74 -4.38 1.97 -2.31
CA GLY A 74 -5.67 2.37 -1.74
C GLY A 74 -6.43 1.17 -1.14
N ARG A 75 -6.43 0.02 -1.83
CA ARG A 75 -7.08 -1.21 -1.33
C ARG A 75 -6.43 -1.71 -0.04
N LEU A 76 -5.09 -1.70 0.05
CA LEU A 76 -4.38 -2.09 1.27
C LEU A 76 -4.72 -1.17 2.45
N GLY A 77 -4.83 0.14 2.22
CA GLY A 77 -5.28 1.08 3.25
C GLY A 77 -6.73 0.83 3.71
N VAL A 78 -7.64 0.51 2.79
CA VAL A 78 -9.02 0.14 3.13
C VAL A 78 -9.07 -1.18 3.91
N LEU A 79 -8.26 -2.17 3.53
CA LEU A 79 -8.15 -3.45 4.22
C LEU A 79 -7.71 -3.26 5.67
N ASP A 80 -6.59 -2.57 5.91
CA ASP A 80 -6.07 -2.36 7.26
C ASP A 80 -7.08 -1.61 8.14
N ALA A 81 -7.63 -0.49 7.65
CA ALA A 81 -8.62 0.29 8.40
C ALA A 81 -9.86 -0.53 8.80
N ALA A 82 -10.32 -1.43 7.93
CA ALA A 82 -11.45 -2.31 8.21
C ALA A 82 -11.14 -3.33 9.32
N GLU A 83 -9.91 -3.83 9.39
CA GLU A 83 -9.48 -4.81 10.39
C GLU A 83 -9.21 -4.21 11.77
N LEU A 84 -8.82 -2.93 11.86
CA LEU A 84 -8.59 -2.26 13.15
C LEU A 84 -9.84 -2.20 14.03
N VAL A 85 -11.02 -2.02 13.44
CA VAL A 85 -12.31 -1.89 14.16
C VAL A 85 -12.64 -3.13 14.99
N PRO A 86 -12.79 -4.34 14.40
CA PRO A 86 -13.08 -5.54 15.17
C PRO A 86 -11.89 -6.01 16.02
N THR A 87 -10.65 -5.79 15.57
CA THR A 87 -9.45 -6.27 16.27
C THR A 87 -9.21 -5.53 17.57
N TYR A 88 -9.40 -4.21 17.57
CA TYR A 88 -9.10 -3.35 18.73
C TYR A 88 -10.33 -2.71 19.38
N GLY A 89 -11.54 -3.01 18.88
CA GLY A 89 -12.80 -2.47 19.42
C GLY A 89 -12.92 -0.95 19.28
N ILE A 90 -12.22 -0.34 18.31
CA ILE A 90 -12.25 1.10 18.07
C ILE A 90 -13.50 1.50 17.27
N LYS A 91 -13.89 2.78 17.34
CA LYS A 91 -14.99 3.28 16.51
C LYS A 91 -14.56 3.37 15.03
N PRO A 92 -15.43 3.08 14.06
CA PRO A 92 -15.08 3.15 12.62
C PRO A 92 -14.53 4.50 12.17
N GLU A 93 -14.94 5.61 12.79
CA GLU A 93 -14.46 6.95 12.41
C GLU A 93 -13.01 7.21 12.83
N ARG A 94 -12.42 6.31 13.63
CA ARG A 94 -11.03 6.40 14.11
C ARG A 94 -10.02 5.84 13.12
N ALA A 95 -10.42 4.96 12.19
CA ALA A 95 -9.58 4.36 11.17
C ALA A 95 -10.29 4.39 9.81
N ILE A 96 -9.73 5.13 8.84
CA ILE A 96 -10.40 5.42 7.57
C ILE A 96 -9.45 5.07 6.41
N GLY A 97 -9.91 4.21 5.50
CA GLY A 97 -9.25 3.97 4.22
C GLY A 97 -9.96 4.71 3.09
N LEU A 98 -9.20 5.49 2.32
CA LEU A 98 -9.67 6.26 1.18
C LEU A 98 -8.99 5.78 -0.10
N ILE A 99 -9.81 5.41 -1.07
CA ILE A 99 -9.36 4.92 -2.36
C ILE A 99 -9.82 5.87 -3.48
N ALA A 100 -8.89 6.27 -4.35
CA ALA A 100 -9.19 7.06 -5.53
C ALA A 100 -10.18 6.31 -6.44
N GLY A 101 -11.20 7.01 -6.95
CA GLY A 101 -12.33 6.39 -7.65
C GLY A 101 -13.47 5.92 -6.72
N GLY A 102 -13.31 6.08 -5.40
CA GLY A 102 -14.35 5.79 -4.41
C GLY A 102 -14.59 4.30 -4.19
N LYS A 103 -15.69 3.95 -3.49
CA LYS A 103 -15.96 2.56 -3.05
C LYS A 103 -15.95 1.53 -4.19
N GLY A 104 -16.40 1.90 -5.39
CA GLY A 104 -16.37 1.01 -6.56
C GLY A 104 -14.96 0.57 -6.96
N ALA A 105 -13.95 1.43 -6.70
CA ALA A 105 -12.55 1.15 -6.98
C ALA A 105 -11.99 -0.04 -6.17
N MET A 106 -12.67 -0.47 -5.10
CA MET A 106 -12.30 -1.68 -4.38
C MET A 106 -12.38 -2.93 -5.26
N TYR A 107 -13.34 -2.98 -6.19
CA TYR A 107 -13.65 -4.18 -6.97
C TYR A 107 -13.21 -4.06 -8.43
N VAL A 108 -13.21 -2.85 -8.99
CA VAL A 108 -12.88 -2.60 -10.39
C VAL A 108 -11.89 -1.45 -10.47
N ALA A 109 -10.82 -1.60 -11.24
CA ALA A 109 -9.87 -0.50 -11.45
C ALA A 109 -10.57 0.69 -12.15
N VAL A 110 -10.27 1.91 -11.69
CA VAL A 110 -10.79 3.15 -12.27
C VAL A 110 -9.60 3.90 -12.87
N GLU A 111 -9.46 3.81 -14.20
CA GLU A 111 -8.37 4.45 -14.95
C GLU A 111 -8.41 5.99 -14.77
N GLY A 112 -7.24 6.60 -14.60
CA GLY A 112 -7.10 8.05 -14.40
C GLY A 112 -7.54 8.58 -13.03
N ALA A 113 -8.06 7.74 -12.14
CA ALA A 113 -8.43 8.18 -10.79
C ALA A 113 -7.21 8.64 -9.97
N GLU A 114 -6.04 8.04 -10.21
CA GLU A 114 -4.78 8.42 -9.55
C GLU A 114 -4.22 9.77 -10.00
N ASP A 115 -4.61 10.24 -11.20
CA ASP A 115 -4.14 11.50 -11.78
C ASP A 115 -4.96 12.72 -11.32
N SER A 116 -6.12 12.49 -10.69
CA SER A 116 -7.02 13.56 -10.29
C SER A 116 -6.63 14.18 -8.96
N GLN A 117 -6.21 15.44 -9.00
CA GLN A 117 -5.92 16.24 -7.81
C GLN A 117 -7.18 16.65 -7.02
N ASP A 118 -8.37 16.47 -7.59
CA ASP A 118 -9.63 16.92 -7.00
C ASP A 118 -10.31 15.88 -6.11
N LEU A 119 -10.06 14.58 -6.36
CA LEU A 119 -10.79 13.48 -5.70
C LEU A 119 -10.58 13.41 -4.18
N ALA A 120 -9.53 14.03 -3.66
CA ALA A 120 -9.21 14.05 -2.22
C ALA A 120 -9.49 15.40 -1.53
N LYS A 121 -10.05 16.41 -2.23
CA LYS A 121 -10.16 17.78 -1.66
C LYS A 121 -11.21 17.95 -0.56
N LYS A 122 -12.12 16.98 -0.36
CA LYS A 122 -13.26 17.09 0.58
C LYS A 122 -13.37 15.86 1.49
N ILE A 123 -12.29 15.55 2.21
CA ILE A 123 -12.20 14.45 3.18
C ILE A 123 -12.44 14.96 4.60
#